data_AF-A0A151SYW1-F1
#
_entry.id   AF-A0A151SYW1-F1
#
_cell.length_a   1.000
_cell.length_b   1.000
_cell.length_c   1.000
_cell.angle_alpha   90.00
_cell.angle_beta   90.00
_cell.angle_gamma   90.00
#
_symmetry.space_group_name_H-M   'P 1'
#
loop_
_entity.id
_entity.type
_entity.pdbx_description
1 polymer ?
#
loop_
_entity_poly.entity_id
_entity_poly.type
_entity_poly.pdbx_seq_one_letter_code
_entity_poly.pdbx_strand_id
1 'polypeptide(L)'
;MRLFPFSVNGKAKAWLHSQPNQSLTTWRDVETKFLARFFPPSKNTEARTAIATFAQGADEPLCEAWERYKSLLRRCPNHGFEVDLQVQTFCNGLQPQTKMILDASFGG
;
A
#
# COMPACT_ATOMS: atom_id res chain seq x y z
N MET A 1 19.03 -17.12 -14.76
CA MET A 1 19.49 -16.46 -13.50
C MET A 1 20.64 -15.46 -13.68
N ARG A 2 21.36 -15.43 -14.82
CA ARG A 2 22.57 -14.61 -14.96
C ARG A 2 22.34 -13.09 -14.90
N LEU A 3 21.12 -12.61 -15.19
CA LEU A 3 20.85 -11.17 -15.29
C LEU A 3 20.23 -10.53 -14.03
N PHE A 4 19.59 -11.32 -13.15
CA PHE A 4 18.95 -10.79 -11.94
C PHE A 4 19.91 -10.06 -10.97
N PRO A 5 21.17 -10.50 -10.77
CA PRO A 5 22.12 -9.74 -9.94
C PRO A 5 22.40 -8.33 -10.44
N PHE A 6 22.17 -8.06 -11.74
CA PHE A 6 22.36 -6.73 -12.34
C PHE A 6 21.13 -5.84 -12.22
N SER A 7 19.94 -6.41 -11.96
CA SER A 7 18.71 -5.63 -11.75
C SER A 7 18.53 -5.17 -10.31
N VAL A 8 19.35 -5.64 -9.36
CA VAL A 8 19.22 -5.33 -7.94
C VAL A 8 20.40 -4.49 -7.43
N ASN A 9 20.12 -3.54 -6.53
CA ASN A 9 21.14 -2.68 -5.93
C ASN A 9 20.92 -2.53 -4.40
N GLY A 10 21.90 -1.94 -3.72
CA GLY A 10 21.84 -1.64 -2.29
C GLY A 10 21.48 -2.86 -1.43
N LYS A 11 20.43 -2.72 -0.60
CA LYS A 11 19.97 -3.76 0.35
C LYS A 11 19.55 -5.06 -0.35
N ALA A 12 18.98 -4.98 -1.56
CA ALA A 12 18.59 -6.15 -2.33
C ALA A 12 19.80 -6.93 -2.83
N LYS A 13 20.84 -6.23 -3.29
CA LYS A 13 22.10 -6.85 -3.73
C LYS A 13 22.85 -7.47 -2.57
N ALA A 14 22.95 -6.78 -1.43
CA ALA A 14 23.56 -7.32 -0.21
C ALA A 14 22.85 -8.60 0.27
N TRP A 15 21.51 -8.63 0.25
CA TRP A 15 20.72 -9.82 0.58
C TRP A 15 20.98 -10.97 -0.40
N LEU A 16 21.08 -10.70 -1.70
CA LEU A 16 21.34 -11.72 -2.71
C LEU A 16 22.70 -12.40 -2.48
N HIS A 17 23.72 -11.62 -2.14
CA HIS A 17 25.06 -12.14 -1.82
C HIS A 17 25.13 -12.86 -0.47
N SER A 18 24.21 -12.58 0.46
CA SER A 18 24.17 -13.25 1.77
C SER A 18 23.44 -14.60 1.76
N GLN A 19 22.90 -15.03 0.61
CA GLN A 19 22.17 -16.30 0.53
C GLN A 19 23.13 -17.50 0.56
N PRO A 20 22.79 -18.60 1.26
CA PRO A 20 23.60 -19.81 1.26
C PRO A 20 23.81 -20.37 -0.16
N ASN A 21 24.97 -20.98 -0.41
CA ASN A 21 25.23 -21.71 -1.64
C ASN A 21 24.11 -22.74 -1.91
N GLN A 22 23.67 -22.86 -3.16
CA GLN A 22 22.57 -23.74 -3.61
C GLN A 22 21.15 -23.38 -3.12
N SER A 23 20.96 -22.28 -2.39
CA SER A 23 19.62 -21.89 -1.90
C SER A 23 18.75 -21.16 -2.94
N LEU A 24 19.34 -20.73 -4.06
CA LEU A 24 18.69 -19.97 -5.14
C LEU A 24 19.03 -20.60 -6.50
N THR A 25 18.60 -21.83 -6.73
CA THR A 25 18.95 -22.62 -7.92
C THR A 25 17.99 -22.38 -9.08
N THR A 26 16.73 -22.02 -8.81
CA THR A 26 15.72 -21.72 -9.84
C THR A 26 15.18 -20.30 -9.73
N TRP A 27 14.62 -19.77 -10.82
CA TRP A 27 13.96 -18.45 -10.81
C TRP A 27 12.86 -18.38 -9.76
N ARG A 28 12.08 -19.46 -9.62
CA ARG A 28 11.01 -19.57 -8.63
C ARG A 28 11.53 -19.41 -7.20
N ASP A 29 12.72 -19.92 -6.87
CA ASP A 29 13.32 -19.76 -5.53
C ASP A 29 13.70 -18.30 -5.26
N VAL A 30 14.29 -17.63 -6.26
CA VAL A 30 14.63 -16.22 -6.18
C VAL A 30 13.39 -15.38 -6.00
N GLU A 31 12.41 -15.56 -6.87
CA GLU A 31 11.14 -14.84 -6.82
C GLU A 31 10.46 -15.01 -5.46
N THR A 32 10.29 -16.26 -5.01
CA THR A 32 9.61 -16.55 -3.73
C THR A 32 10.32 -15.92 -2.55
N LYS A 33 11.65 -16.10 -2.43
CA LYS A 33 12.41 -15.57 -1.28
C LYS A 33 12.57 -14.06 -1.34
N PHE A 34 12.73 -13.49 -2.54
CA PHE A 34 12.83 -12.05 -2.73
C PHE A 34 11.52 -11.36 -2.36
N LEU A 35 10.38 -11.85 -2.87
CA LEU A 35 9.06 -11.34 -2.51
C LEU A 35 8.79 -11.51 -1.01
N ALA A 36 9.08 -12.67 -0.42
CA ALA A 36 8.90 -12.87 1.02
C ALA A 36 9.73 -11.88 1.86
N ARG A 37 10.95 -11.52 1.44
CA ARG A 37 11.83 -10.61 2.17
C ARG A 37 11.45 -9.13 2.00
N PHE A 38 11.19 -8.71 0.77
CA PHE A 38 11.05 -7.29 0.43
C PHE A 38 9.59 -6.85 0.30
N PHE A 39 8.70 -7.78 -0.06
CA PHE A 39 7.26 -7.57 -0.24
C PHE A 39 6.43 -8.60 0.54
N PRO A 40 6.66 -8.75 1.87
CA PRO A 40 5.97 -9.75 2.65
C PRO A 40 4.45 -9.54 2.61
N PRO A 41 3.65 -10.63 2.58
CA PRO A 41 2.19 -10.55 2.59
C PRO A 41 1.64 -9.72 3.76
N SER A 42 2.32 -9.71 4.91
CA SER A 42 1.93 -8.90 6.08
C SER A 42 1.89 -7.40 5.79
N LYS A 43 2.87 -6.87 5.04
CA LYS A 43 2.89 -5.44 4.65
C LYS A 43 1.78 -5.11 3.66
N ASN A 44 1.45 -6.04 2.78
CA ASN A 44 0.31 -5.87 1.87
C ASN A 44 -1.01 -5.85 2.65
N THR A 45 -1.18 -6.76 3.60
CA THR A 45 -2.35 -6.80 4.49
C THR A 45 -2.45 -5.53 5.34
N GLU A 46 -1.36 -5.07 5.94
CA GLU A 46 -1.33 -3.82 6.72
C GLU A 46 -1.76 -2.61 5.87
N ALA A 47 -1.23 -2.50 4.65
CA ALA A 47 -1.59 -1.41 3.75
C ALA A 47 -3.06 -1.48 3.32
N ARG A 48 -3.57 -2.68 3.02
CA ARG A 48 -5.00 -2.89 2.72
C ARG A 48 -5.90 -2.56 3.91
N THR A 49 -5.51 -2.97 5.12
CA THR A 49 -6.25 -2.63 6.35
C THR A 49 -6.28 -1.13 6.56
N ALA A 50 -5.15 -0.43 6.40
CA ALA A 50 -5.10 1.02 6.55
C ALA A 50 -6.00 1.77 5.55
N ILE A 51 -6.17 1.23 4.33
CA ILE A 51 -7.15 1.74 3.36
C ILE A 51 -8.58 1.48 3.86
N ALA A 52 -8.90 0.24 4.24
CA ALA A 52 -10.25 -0.18 4.62
C ALA A 52 -10.74 0.46 5.94
N THR A 53 -9.84 0.74 6.87
CA THR A 53 -10.15 1.33 8.18
C THR A 53 -9.78 2.82 8.22
N PHE A 54 -9.76 3.49 7.07
CA PHE A 54 -9.45 4.91 7.01
C PHE A 54 -10.43 5.71 7.87
N ALA A 55 -9.88 6.64 8.66
CA ALA A 55 -10.63 7.61 9.42
C ALA A 55 -9.90 8.95 9.39
N GLN A 56 -10.65 10.04 9.20
CA GLN A 56 -10.16 11.41 9.28
C GLN A 56 -9.75 11.74 10.72
N GLY A 57 -8.61 12.41 10.90
CA GLY A 57 -8.16 12.91 12.21
C GLY A 57 -9.07 14.01 12.76
N ALA A 58 -9.07 14.22 14.08
CA ALA A 58 -9.96 15.20 14.74
C ALA A 58 -9.75 16.64 14.24
N ASP A 59 -8.50 17.03 13.98
CA ASP A 59 -8.13 18.36 13.48
C ASP A 59 -7.57 18.30 12.04
N GLU A 60 -7.80 17.21 11.32
CA GLU A 60 -7.28 17.01 9.96
C GLU A 60 -8.23 17.66 8.94
N PRO A 61 -7.81 18.66 8.15
CA PRO A 61 -8.62 19.23 7.08
C PRO A 61 -9.01 18.19 6.03
N LEU A 62 -10.17 18.37 5.39
CA LEU A 62 -10.66 17.43 4.35
C LEU A 62 -9.64 17.21 3.22
N CYS A 63 -8.95 18.27 2.78
CA CYS A 63 -7.94 18.17 1.73
C CYS A 63 -6.74 17.31 2.15
N GLU A 64 -6.26 17.45 3.38
CA GLU A 64 -5.17 16.65 3.92
C GLU A 64 -5.59 15.18 4.09
N ALA A 65 -6.81 14.95 4.61
CA ALA A 65 -7.39 13.61 4.72
C ALA A 65 -7.47 12.92 3.34
N TRP A 66 -7.88 13.66 2.30
CA TRP A 66 -7.94 13.14 0.93
C TRP A 66 -6.55 12.81 0.37
N GLU A 67 -5.55 13.67 0.57
CA GLU A 67 -4.18 13.40 0.14
C GLU A 67 -3.59 12.19 0.87
N ARG A 68 -3.87 12.05 2.18
CA ARG A 68 -3.45 10.88 2.97
C ARG A 68 -4.10 9.60 2.45
N TYR A 69 -5.40 9.63 2.14
CA TYR A 69 -6.10 8.49 1.56
C TYR A 69 -5.50 8.09 0.20
N LYS A 70 -5.28 9.05 -0.71
CA LYS A 70 -4.59 8.79 -2.00
C LYS A 70 -3.16 8.26 -1.82
N SER A 71 -2.46 8.69 -0.78
CA SER A 71 -1.13 8.16 -0.45
C SER A 71 -1.19 6.69 -0.03
N LEU A 72 -2.20 6.30 0.75
CA LEU A 72 -2.42 4.89 1.12
C LEU A 72 -2.70 4.01 -0.10
N LEU A 73 -3.54 4.47 -1.04
CA LEU A 73 -3.82 3.76 -2.29
C LEU A 73 -2.54 3.57 -3.13
N ARG A 74 -1.73 4.62 -3.30
CA ARG A 74 -0.45 4.57 -4.04
C ARG A 74 0.59 3.64 -3.40
N ARG A 75 0.57 3.50 -2.08
CA ARG A 75 1.47 2.57 -1.36
C ARG A 75 1.10 1.10 -1.56
N CYS A 76 -0.14 0.82 -1.98
CA CYS A 76 -0.62 -0.54 -2.23
C CYS A 76 -1.27 -0.64 -3.62
N PRO A 77 -0.51 -0.55 -4.73
CA PRO A 77 -1.09 -0.51 -6.08
C PRO A 77 -1.93 -1.76 -6.43
N ASN A 78 -1.68 -2.89 -5.77
CA ASN A 78 -2.45 -4.14 -5.93
C ASN A 78 -3.47 -4.32 -4.79
N HIS A 79 -4.11 -3.25 -4.33
CA HIS A 79 -5.00 -3.28 -3.17
C HIS A 79 -6.36 -3.96 -3.42
N GLY A 80 -6.80 -4.06 -4.69
CA GLY A 80 -8.04 -4.75 -5.08
C GLY A 80 -9.36 -4.03 -4.76
N PHE A 81 -9.33 -2.84 -4.15
CA PHE A 81 -10.52 -1.99 -3.99
C PHE A 81 -10.96 -1.36 -5.31
N GLU A 82 -12.19 -1.63 -5.73
CA GLU A 82 -12.88 -0.92 -6.82
C GLU A 82 -13.11 0.56 -6.47
N VAL A 83 -13.24 1.41 -7.48
CA VAL A 83 -13.39 2.87 -7.29
C VAL A 83 -14.56 3.21 -6.36
N ASP A 84 -15.70 2.53 -6.51
CA ASP A 84 -16.88 2.76 -5.67
C ASP A 84 -16.59 2.48 -4.18
N LEU A 85 -15.88 1.39 -3.91
CA LEU A 85 -15.50 1.02 -2.54
C LEU A 85 -14.47 1.99 -1.97
N GLN A 86 -13.58 2.55 -2.80
CA GLN A 86 -12.65 3.59 -2.37
C GLN A 86 -13.38 4.86 -1.94
N VAL A 87 -14.34 5.33 -2.76
CA VAL A 87 -15.16 6.50 -2.45
C VAL A 87 -15.99 6.26 -1.19
N GLN A 88 -16.66 5.10 -1.09
CA GLN A 88 -17.45 4.74 0.08
C GLN A 88 -16.59 4.69 1.35
N THR A 89 -15.40 4.11 1.28
CA THR A 89 -14.49 4.01 2.43
C THR A 89 -14.03 5.39 2.89
N PHE A 90 -13.65 6.26 1.95
CA PHE A 90 -13.25 7.62 2.25
C PHE A 90 -14.40 8.41 2.90
N CYS A 91 -15.58 8.43 2.26
CA CYS A 91 -16.75 9.13 2.77
C CYS A 91 -17.14 8.62 4.16
N ASN A 92 -17.16 7.30 4.38
CA ASN A 92 -17.49 6.72 5.68
C ASN A 92 -16.50 7.11 6.78
N GLY A 93 -15.21 7.21 6.44
CA GLY A 93 -14.14 7.61 7.34
C GLY A 93 -14.10 9.10 7.71
N LEU A 94 -14.88 9.96 7.06
CA LEU A 94 -14.93 11.39 7.39
C LEU A 94 -15.58 11.66 8.75
N GLN A 95 -15.10 12.72 9.41
CA GLN A 95 -15.72 13.26 10.61
C GLN A 95 -17.14 13.77 10.30
N PRO A 96 -18.08 13.68 11.27
CA PRO A 96 -19.47 14.12 11.06
C PRO A 96 -19.58 15.56 10.58
N GLN A 97 -18.76 16.47 11.12
CA GLN A 97 -18.75 17.88 10.73
C GLN A 97 -18.33 18.06 9.27
N THR A 98 -17.29 17.32 8.85
CA THR A 98 -16.82 17.33 7.46
C THR A 98 -17.88 16.80 6.50
N LYS A 99 -18.61 15.73 6.89
CA LYS A 99 -19.72 15.18 6.11
C LYS A 99 -20.83 16.22 5.90
N MET A 100 -21.23 16.93 6.96
CA MET A 100 -22.25 17.98 6.85
C MET A 100 -21.87 19.09 5.87
N ILE A 101 -20.60 19.54 5.89
CA ILE A 101 -20.10 20.56 4.96
C ILE A 101 -20.11 20.04 3.52
N LEU A 102 -19.71 18.77 3.34
CA LEU A 102 -19.71 18.10 2.06
C LEU A 102 -21.13 18.05 1.47
N ASP A 103 -22.10 17.57 2.25
CA ASP A 103 -23.50 17.42 1.83
C ASP A 103 -24.15 18.77 1.50
N ALA A 104 -23.86 19.81 2.31
CA ALA A 104 -24.34 21.17 2.05
C ALA A 104 -23.82 21.76 0.73
N SER A 105 -22.65 21.30 0.25
CA SER A 105 -22.06 21.75 -1.01
C SER A 105 -22.68 21.06 -2.24
N PHE A 106 -23.31 19.89 -2.06
CA PHE A 106 -23.95 19.11 -3.13
C PHE A 106 -25.47 19.29 -3.21
N GLY A 107 -26.10 19.84 -2.16
CA GLY A 107 -27.56 20.04 -2.08
C GLY A 107 -28.08 21.42 -2.51
N GLY A 108 -27.29 22.17 -3.30
CA GLY A 108 -27.66 23.50 -3.83
C GLY A 108 -28.27 23.44 -5.22
#